data_AF-A0A1I8A885-F1
#
_entry.id   AF-A0A1I8A885-F1
#
_cell.length_a   1.000
_cell.length_b   1.000
_cell.length_c   1.000
_cell.angle_alpha   90.00
_cell.angle_beta   90.00
_cell.angle_gamma   90.00
#
_symmetry.space_group_name_H-M   'P 1'
#
loop_
_entity.id
_entity.type
_entity.pdbx_description
1 polymer ?
#
loop_
_entity_poly.entity_id
_entity_poly.type
_entity_poly.pdbx_seq_one_letter_code
_entity_poly.pdbx_strand_id
1 'polypeptide(L)'
;MTELEIIMLDWFGKMIGLPRSFLPFTEDGKGGGVIQSSASECNFVALLAARFEMMKQLRQRFPFVEEGLLMSKLIAYCSKEAHSSVEKACMIGMVKLRILETDNRYRLRGETLRCAIQEDRNLGLIPFFVSTTLGTTSCCSLR
;
A
#
# COMPACT_ATOMS: atom_id res chain seq x y z
N MET A 1 13.44 -12.66 -21.84
CA MET A 1 12.63 -11.47 -21.50
C MET A 1 12.75 -11.16 -20.02
N THR A 2 12.47 -12.12 -19.13
CA THR A 2 12.53 -11.98 -17.68
C THR A 2 13.91 -11.59 -17.12
N GLU A 3 15.00 -12.17 -17.61
CA GLU A 3 16.35 -11.83 -17.09
C GLU A 3 16.76 -10.38 -17.40
N LEU A 4 16.46 -9.89 -18.60
CA LEU A 4 16.75 -8.51 -18.99
C LEU A 4 15.95 -7.51 -18.17
N GLU A 5 14.67 -7.81 -17.91
CA GLU A 5 13.80 -6.98 -17.08
C GLU A 5 14.35 -6.81 -15.66
N ILE A 6 14.82 -7.91 -15.05
CA ILE A 6 15.40 -7.89 -13.70
C ILE A 6 16.66 -7.01 -13.66
N ILE A 7 17.54 -7.12 -14.68
CA ILE A 7 18.74 -6.29 -14.78
C ILE A 7 18.39 -4.81 -14.97
N MET A 8 17.43 -4.51 -15.85
CA MET A 8 16.98 -3.14 -16.09
C MET A 8 16.40 -2.50 -14.82
N LEU A 9 15.60 -3.24 -14.05
CA LEU A 9 15.00 -2.75 -12.82
C LEU A 9 16.01 -2.62 -11.67
N ASP A 10 17.06 -3.44 -11.64
CA ASP A 10 18.20 -3.24 -10.74
C ASP A 10 18.91 -1.91 -11.03
N TRP A 11 19.21 -1.62 -12.31
CA TRP A 11 19.82 -0.35 -12.71
C TRP A 11 18.91 0.84 -12.36
N PHE A 12 17.63 0.75 -12.68
CA PHE A 12 16.68 1.81 -12.38
C PHE A 12 16.55 2.06 -10.87
N GLY A 13 16.45 0.98 -10.07
CA GLY A 13 16.40 1.07 -8.61
C GLY A 13 17.65 1.75 -8.02
N LYS A 14 18.83 1.43 -8.55
CA LYS A 14 20.09 2.10 -8.17
C LYS A 14 20.10 3.58 -8.56
N MET A 15 19.61 3.93 -9.75
CA MET A 15 19.58 5.32 -10.24
C MET A 15 18.69 6.22 -9.37
N ILE A 16 17.54 5.73 -8.91
CA ILE A 16 16.63 6.51 -8.06
C ILE A 16 16.96 6.41 -6.56
N GLY A 17 18.04 5.70 -6.20
CA GLY A 17 18.49 5.57 -4.82
C GLY A 17 17.61 4.69 -3.93
N LEU A 18 16.96 3.66 -4.50
CA LEU A 18 16.16 2.73 -3.69
C LEU A 18 17.04 1.98 -2.67
N PRO A 19 16.49 1.66 -1.48
CA PRO A 19 17.17 0.79 -0.52
C PRO A 19 17.53 -0.57 -1.14
N ARG A 20 18.67 -1.13 -0.74
CA ARG A 20 19.18 -2.42 -1.25
C ARG A 20 18.17 -3.57 -1.13
N SER A 21 17.28 -3.52 -0.13
CA SER A 21 16.22 -4.51 0.05
C SER A 21 15.24 -4.62 -1.12
N PHE A 22 15.17 -3.62 -2.00
CA PHE A 22 14.35 -3.65 -3.23
C PHE A 22 15.10 -4.14 -4.47
N LEU A 23 16.43 -4.29 -4.40
CA LEU A 23 17.25 -4.70 -5.53
C LEU A 23 17.33 -6.24 -5.61
N PRO A 24 17.21 -6.82 -6.83
CA PRO A 24 17.10 -8.27 -7.01
C PRO A 24 18.40 -9.04 -6.75
N PHE A 25 19.56 -8.39 -6.86
CA PHE A 25 20.88 -9.02 -6.69
C PHE A 25 21.51 -8.75 -5.31
N THR A 26 20.70 -8.37 -4.32
CA THR A 26 21.15 -8.20 -2.93
C THR A 26 21.30 -9.55 -2.25
N GLU A 27 22.44 -9.79 -1.60
CA GLU A 27 22.68 -10.99 -0.79
C GLU A 27 21.63 -11.13 0.31
N ASP A 28 21.02 -12.31 0.44
CA ASP A 28 19.84 -12.59 1.29
C ASP A 28 18.60 -11.69 1.03
N GLY A 29 18.58 -11.00 -0.12
CA GLY A 29 17.47 -10.17 -0.55
C GLY A 29 16.23 -10.98 -0.89
N LYS A 30 15.07 -10.53 -0.41
CA LYS A 30 13.73 -11.09 -0.77
C LYS A 30 12.93 -10.15 -1.68
N GLY A 31 13.55 -9.06 -2.14
CA GLY A 31 12.93 -8.04 -2.97
C GLY A 31 13.26 -8.17 -4.45
N GLY A 32 12.76 -7.23 -5.23
CA GLY A 32 12.97 -7.14 -6.67
C GLY A 32 12.00 -6.15 -7.30
N GLY A 33 12.11 -5.97 -8.61
CA GLY A 33 11.18 -5.17 -9.40
C GLY A 33 10.47 -6.02 -10.45
N VAL A 34 9.30 -5.56 -10.87
CA VAL A 34 8.58 -6.06 -12.05
C VAL A 34 7.95 -4.89 -12.79
N ILE A 35 7.95 -4.91 -14.12
CA ILE A 35 7.28 -3.94 -14.96
C ILE A 35 5.77 -4.26 -14.98
N GLN A 36 4.96 -3.25 -14.70
CA GLN A 36 3.49 -3.33 -14.76
C GLN A 36 2.98 -2.39 -15.86
N SER A 37 1.79 -2.66 -16.37
CA SER A 37 1.21 -1.86 -17.46
C SER A 37 0.82 -0.46 -17.00
N SER A 38 0.47 -0.29 -15.72
CA SER A 38 0.15 1.01 -15.15
C SER A 38 0.39 1.10 -13.63
N ALA A 39 0.51 2.33 -13.13
CA ALA A 39 0.56 2.59 -11.68
C ALA A 39 -0.75 2.18 -10.96
N SER A 40 -1.88 2.14 -11.68
CA SER A 40 -3.16 1.68 -11.13
C SER A 40 -3.12 0.19 -10.81
N GLU A 41 -2.53 -0.61 -11.72
CA GLU A 41 -2.29 -2.05 -11.49
C GLU A 41 -1.31 -2.25 -10.33
N CYS A 42 -0.23 -1.48 -10.25
CA CYS A 42 0.71 -1.54 -9.13
C CYS A 42 -0.01 -1.33 -7.78
N ASN A 43 -0.86 -0.31 -7.67
CA ASN A 43 -1.63 -0.03 -6.46
C ASN A 43 -2.55 -1.20 -6.09
N PHE A 44 -3.23 -1.78 -7.08
CA PHE A 44 -4.12 -2.90 -6.87
C PHE A 44 -3.36 -4.17 -6.43
N VAL A 45 -2.25 -4.49 -7.09
CA VAL A 45 -1.39 -5.63 -6.73
C VAL A 45 -0.83 -5.47 -5.32
N ALA A 46 -0.35 -4.28 -4.95
CA ALA A 46 0.16 -4.00 -3.61
C ALA A 46 -0.93 -4.16 -2.53
N LEU A 47 -2.14 -3.66 -2.81
CA LEU A 47 -3.28 -3.80 -1.92
C LEU A 47 -3.68 -5.26 -1.72
N LEU A 48 -3.73 -6.04 -2.80
CA LEU A 48 -4.06 -7.47 -2.74
C LEU A 48 -3.01 -8.26 -1.97
N ALA A 49 -1.72 -7.98 -2.18
CA ALA A 49 -0.63 -8.61 -1.45
C ALA A 49 -0.74 -8.31 0.06
N ALA A 50 -0.95 -7.05 0.44
CA ALA A 50 -1.13 -6.65 1.83
C ALA A 50 -2.38 -7.31 2.45
N ARG A 51 -3.49 -7.36 1.71
CA ARG A 51 -4.74 -8.01 2.14
C ARG A 51 -4.52 -9.51 2.38
N PHE A 52 -3.85 -10.19 1.46
CA PHE A 52 -3.58 -11.62 1.56
C PHE A 52 -2.71 -11.94 2.77
N GLU A 53 -1.63 -11.20 2.97
CA GLU A 53 -0.71 -11.40 4.10
C GLU A 53 -1.42 -11.12 5.44
N MET A 54 -2.21 -10.04 5.53
CA MET A 54 -2.99 -9.76 6.73
C MET A 54 -4.04 -10.85 7.00
N MET A 55 -4.77 -11.30 5.97
CA MET A 55 -5.77 -12.37 6.12
C MET A 55 -5.14 -13.69 6.57
N LYS A 56 -3.95 -14.02 6.07
CA LYS A 56 -3.19 -15.19 6.52
C LYS A 56 -2.89 -15.11 8.03
N GLN A 57 -2.43 -13.95 8.50
CA GLN A 57 -2.16 -13.72 9.92
C GLN A 57 -3.44 -13.76 10.77
N LEU A 58 -4.53 -13.17 10.29
CA LEU A 58 -5.81 -13.15 11.00
C LEU A 58 -6.45 -14.54 11.10
N ARG A 59 -6.38 -15.35 10.04
CA ARG A 59 -6.86 -16.75 10.07
C ARG A 59 -6.09 -17.60 11.08
N GLN A 60 -4.78 -17.40 11.21
CA GLN A 60 -3.98 -18.09 12.21
C GLN A 60 -4.33 -17.66 13.64
N ARG A 61 -4.61 -16.36 13.83
CA ARG A 61 -4.93 -15.79 15.15
C ARG A 61 -6.38 -16.07 15.57
N PHE A 62 -7.30 -16.17 14.62
CA PHE A 62 -8.74 -16.33 14.84
C PHE A 62 -9.31 -17.44 13.96
N PRO A 63 -8.92 -18.72 14.17
CA PRO A 63 -9.26 -19.83 13.27
C PRO A 63 -10.75 -20.17 13.21
N PHE A 64 -11.53 -19.76 14.23
CA PHE A 64 -12.96 -20.03 14.33
C PHE A 64 -13.83 -18.86 13.85
N VAL A 65 -13.23 -17.75 13.40
CA VAL A 65 -13.96 -16.58 12.91
C VAL A 65 -14.14 -16.70 11.40
N GLU A 66 -15.35 -16.45 10.93
CA GLU A 66 -15.65 -16.46 9.49
C GLU A 66 -14.77 -15.46 8.73
N GLU A 67 -14.25 -15.89 7.59
CA GLU A 67 -13.36 -15.09 6.76
C GLU A 67 -14.00 -13.78 6.31
N GLY A 68 -15.28 -13.81 5.92
CA GLY A 68 -16.02 -12.61 5.51
C GLY A 68 -16.07 -11.55 6.61
N LEU A 69 -16.21 -11.99 7.87
CA LEU A 69 -16.20 -11.08 9.02
C LEU A 69 -14.82 -10.45 9.24
N LEU A 70 -13.74 -11.24 9.11
CA LEU A 70 -12.37 -10.72 9.20
C LEU A 70 -12.10 -9.70 8.07
N MET A 71 -12.51 -10.03 6.84
CA MET A 71 -12.34 -9.15 5.69
C MET A 71 -13.12 -7.84 5.85
N SER A 72 -14.33 -7.90 6.41
CA SER A 72 -15.16 -6.71 6.66
C SER A 72 -14.55 -5.71 7.66
N LYS A 73 -13.58 -6.14 8.46
CA LYS A 73 -12.88 -5.30 9.45
C LYS A 73 -11.64 -4.64 8.88
N LEU A 74 -11.15 -5.06 7.71
CA LEU A 74 -9.95 -4.47 7.10
C LEU A 74 -10.21 -3.04 6.64
N ILE A 75 -9.27 -2.15 6.97
CA ILE A 75 -9.32 -0.74 6.56
C ILE A 75 -7.96 -0.30 5.99
N ALA A 76 -8.03 0.36 4.83
CA ALA A 76 -6.92 0.99 4.14
C ALA A 76 -6.99 2.51 4.26
N TYR A 77 -5.87 3.20 4.05
CA TYR A 77 -5.76 4.66 4.15
C TYR A 77 -5.13 5.27 2.92
N CYS A 78 -5.60 6.45 2.53
CA CYS A 78 -4.96 7.28 1.53
C CYS A 78 -5.10 8.77 1.87
N SER A 79 -4.29 9.61 1.21
CA SER A 79 -4.47 11.06 1.23
C SER A 79 -5.69 11.48 0.42
N LYS A 80 -6.35 12.57 0.80
CA LYS A 80 -7.36 13.26 -0.03
C LYS A 80 -6.85 13.67 -1.41
N GLU A 81 -5.54 13.84 -1.55
CA GLU A 81 -4.86 14.17 -2.81
C GLU A 81 -4.38 12.92 -3.58
N ALA A 82 -4.69 11.71 -3.10
CA ALA A 82 -4.33 10.47 -3.77
C ALA A 82 -5.05 10.33 -5.11
N HIS A 83 -4.41 9.66 -6.07
CA HIS A 83 -5.04 9.38 -7.35
C HIS A 83 -6.23 8.44 -7.19
N SER A 84 -7.30 8.66 -7.97
CA SER A 84 -8.54 7.85 -7.94
C SER A 84 -8.33 6.34 -8.12
N SER A 85 -7.18 5.93 -8.65
CA SER A 85 -6.80 4.51 -8.73
C SER A 85 -6.77 3.81 -7.37
N VAL A 86 -6.48 4.53 -6.28
CA VAL A 86 -6.45 3.95 -4.93
C VAL A 86 -7.87 3.58 -4.48
N GLU A 87 -8.83 4.49 -4.67
CA GLU A 87 -10.25 4.23 -4.40
C GLU A 87 -10.77 3.06 -5.23
N LYS A 88 -10.44 3.03 -6.54
CA LYS A 88 -10.79 1.92 -7.43
C LYS A 88 -10.19 0.59 -6.96
N ALA A 89 -8.92 0.58 -6.54
CA ALA A 89 -8.27 -0.61 -6.01
C ALA A 89 -8.95 -1.13 -4.74
N CYS A 90 -9.34 -0.24 -3.82
CA CYS A 90 -10.07 -0.61 -2.61
C CYS A 90 -11.47 -1.15 -2.92
N MET A 91 -12.18 -0.52 -3.87
CA MET A 91 -13.51 -0.94 -4.30
C MET A 91 -13.48 -2.36 -4.90
N ILE A 92 -12.57 -2.62 -5.84
CA ILE A 92 -12.41 -3.95 -6.46
C ILE A 92 -11.89 -4.96 -5.43
N GLY A 93 -11.02 -4.52 -4.53
CA GLY A 93 -10.48 -5.33 -3.44
C GLY A 93 -11.45 -5.59 -2.29
N MET A 94 -12.67 -5.04 -2.33
CA MET A 94 -13.69 -5.16 -1.28
C MET A 94 -13.16 -4.81 0.12
N VAL A 95 -12.35 -3.74 0.21
CA VAL A 95 -11.80 -3.25 1.47
C VAL A 95 -12.30 -1.83 1.75
N LYS A 96 -12.50 -1.52 3.03
CA LYS A 96 -12.84 -0.15 3.45
C LYS A 96 -11.66 0.76 3.20
N LEU A 97 -11.93 1.98 2.74
CA LEU A 97 -10.93 3.01 2.55
C LEU A 97 -11.30 4.23 3.39
N ARG A 98 -10.34 4.74 4.16
CA ARG A 98 -10.45 6.01 4.87
C ARG A 98 -9.56 7.03 4.19
N ILE A 99 -10.18 8.09 3.67
CA ILE A 99 -9.50 9.23 3.08
C ILE A 99 -9.11 10.19 4.20
N LEU A 100 -7.83 10.56 4.26
CA LEU A 100 -7.27 11.39 5.30
C LEU A 100 -7.02 12.81 4.79
N GLU A 101 -7.38 13.79 5.62
CA GLU A 101 -7.14 15.20 5.34
C GLU A 101 -5.64 15.52 5.35
N THR A 102 -5.27 16.49 4.53
CA THR A 102 -3.90 16.97 4.38
C THR A 102 -3.67 18.24 5.19
N ASP A 103 -2.40 18.56 5.44
CA ASP A 103 -2.05 19.87 6.01
C ASP A 103 -2.20 21.00 4.98
N ASN A 104 -1.98 22.25 5.40
CA ASN A 104 -2.05 23.43 4.52
C ASN A 104 -1.05 23.40 3.34
N ARG A 105 -0.15 22.40 3.28
CA ARG A 105 0.77 22.17 2.16
C ARG A 105 0.38 20.94 1.35
N TYR A 106 -0.85 20.46 1.50
CA TYR A 106 -1.41 19.29 0.82
C TYR A 106 -0.66 17.98 1.13
N ARG A 107 -0.02 17.90 2.30
CA ARG A 107 0.74 16.71 2.72
C ARG A 107 -0.02 15.90 3.75
N LEU A 108 -0.07 14.59 3.56
CA LEU A 108 -0.52 13.67 4.60
C LEU A 108 0.56 13.57 5.67
N ARG A 109 0.20 13.82 6.94
CA ARG A 109 1.12 13.80 8.07
C ARG A 109 0.98 12.51 8.85
N GLY A 110 2.12 12.01 9.36
CA GLY A 110 2.17 10.82 10.20
C GLY A 110 1.26 10.94 11.43
N GLU A 111 1.09 12.13 11.98
CA GLU A 111 0.20 12.38 13.11
C GLU A 111 -1.28 12.16 12.76
N THR A 112 -1.74 12.66 11.62
CA THR A 112 -3.09 12.43 11.10
C THR A 112 -3.34 10.93 10.89
N LEU A 113 -2.37 10.24 10.27
CA LEU A 113 -2.44 8.80 10.06
C LEU A 113 -2.47 8.02 11.38
N ARG A 114 -1.64 8.42 12.36
CA ARG A 114 -1.57 7.80 13.69
C ARG A 114 -2.89 7.94 14.44
N CYS A 115 -3.50 9.12 14.41
CA CYS A 115 -4.81 9.36 15.03
C CYS A 115 -5.89 8.50 14.38
N ALA A 116 -5.96 8.49 13.04
CA ALA A 116 -6.93 7.67 12.31
C ALA A 116 -6.78 6.17 12.61
N ILE A 117 -5.54 5.66 12.61
CA ILE A 117 -5.24 4.27 12.98
C ILE A 117 -5.73 3.95 14.40
N GLN A 118 -5.53 4.85 15.36
CA GLN A 118 -5.94 4.63 16.74
C GLN A 118 -7.47 4.61 16.88
N GLU A 119 -8.16 5.55 16.24
CA GLU A 119 -9.62 5.60 16.22
C GLU A 119 -10.22 4.34 15.60
N ASP A 120 -9.70 3.92 14.44
CA ASP A 120 -10.21 2.74 13.75
C ASP A 120 -9.96 1.45 14.54
N ARG A 121 -8.81 1.36 15.23
CA ARG A 121 -8.54 0.26 16.17
C ARG A 121 -9.53 0.25 17.33
N ASN A 122 -9.89 1.42 17.87
CA ASN A 122 -10.88 1.53 18.94
C ASN A 122 -12.29 1.12 18.46
N LEU A 123 -12.59 1.31 17.17
CA LEU A 123 -13.81 0.84 16.52
C LEU A 123 -13.77 -0.65 16.14
N GLY A 124 -12.69 -1.37 16.46
CA GLY A 124 -12.52 -2.79 16.15
C GLY A 124 -12.18 -3.08 14.68
N LEU A 125 -11.76 -2.06 13.92
CA LEU A 125 -11.23 -2.22 12.57
C LEU A 125 -9.74 -2.59 12.62
N ILE A 126 -9.26 -3.14 11.50
CA ILE A 126 -7.91 -3.69 11.36
C ILE A 126 -7.20 -2.91 10.25
N PRO A 127 -6.37 -1.91 10.62
CA PRO A 127 -5.47 -1.22 9.71
C PRO A 127 -4.52 -2.19 9.03
N PHE A 128 -4.50 -2.24 7.69
CA PHE A 128 -3.63 -3.18 6.97
C PHE A 128 -2.82 -2.56 5.82
N PHE A 129 -3.24 -1.42 5.27
CA PHE A 129 -2.60 -0.82 4.10
C PHE A 129 -2.67 0.71 4.13
N VAL A 130 -1.60 1.37 3.69
CA VAL A 130 -1.55 2.82 3.53
C VAL A 130 -0.93 3.11 2.16
N SER A 131 -1.64 3.88 1.32
CA SER A 131 -1.10 4.41 0.08
C SER A 131 -0.54 5.80 0.34
N THR A 132 0.78 5.93 0.28
CA THR A 132 1.48 7.22 0.33
C THR A 132 1.78 7.70 -1.09
N THR A 133 1.40 8.93 -1.42
CA THR A 133 1.62 9.49 -2.75
C THR A 133 2.84 10.41 -2.73
N LEU A 134 3.95 9.93 -3.29
CA LEU A 134 5.14 10.73 -3.56
C LEU A 134 4.94 11.51 -4.86
N GLY A 135 4.43 12.74 -4.76
CA GLY A 135 4.04 13.58 -5.91
C GLY A 135 2.54 13.48 -6.17
N THR A 136 1.74 14.27 -5.46
CA THR A 136 0.28 14.27 -5.64
C THR A 136 -0.11 14.73 -7.04
N THR A 137 -1.12 14.09 -7.64
CA THR A 137 -1.58 14.33 -9.01
C THR A 137 -2.03 15.78 -9.27
N SER A 138 -2.48 16.47 -8.23
CA SER A 138 -3.02 17.83 -8.26
C SER A 138 -1.95 18.93 -8.27
N CYS A 139 -0.82 18.73 -7.58
CA CYS A 139 0.14 19.81 -7.29
C CYS A 139 1.61 19.37 -7.20
N CYS A 140 1.97 18.14 -7.64
CA CYS A 140 3.30 17.55 -7.44
C CYS A 140 3.80 17.68 -5.99
N SER A 141 2.91 17.62 -5.01
CA SER A 141 3.32 17.75 -3.61
C SER A 141 3.99 16.45 -3.15
N LEU A 142 5.21 16.55 -2.62
CA LEU A 142 6.00 15.42 -2.13
C LEU A 142 5.71 15.16 -0.65
N ARG A 143 5.42 13.90 -0.28
CA ARG A 143 6.30 13.11 0.61
C ARG A 143 5.91 11.63 0.72
#